data_AF-A0A0Q8X018-F1
#
_entry.id   AF-A0A0Q8X018-F1
#
_cell.length_a   1.000
_cell.length_b   1.000
_cell.length_c   1.000
_cell.angle_alpha   90.00
_cell.angle_beta   90.00
_cell.angle_gamma   90.00
#
_symmetry.space_group_name_H-M   'P 1'
#
loop_
_entity.id
_entity.type
_entity.pdbx_description
1 polymer ?
#
loop_
_entity_poly.entity_id
_entity_poly.type
_entity_poly.pdbx_seq_one_letter_code
_entity_poly.pdbx_strand_id
1 'polypeptide(L)'
;MSDDELLDAEIAAVLGGTGRPDGDPTLTWLAASARTTPPPDLVARIGAGVRRRAQRDRPGRLLSVVALALAAVFVSQAIGNVVAGDWIAENIGEPNGPHAYFEGALALMAAAACAAAAAVRRSWAPVSVLSASPLAVSLGLHGVGEFGVFAAGAVLHTTEGVLGILLAWAWWRDRRRSRT
;
A
#
# COMPACT_ATOMS: atom_id res chain seq x y z
N MET A 1 51.41 34.16 -1.16
CA MET A 1 49.95 34.21 -1.26
C MET A 1 49.46 35.21 -0.25
N SER A 2 48.57 36.11 -0.66
CA SER A 2 47.86 36.99 0.28
C SER A 2 46.84 36.20 1.09
N ASP A 3 46.37 36.77 2.20
CA ASP A 3 45.31 36.16 3.02
C ASP A 3 44.01 35.97 2.22
N ASP A 4 43.72 36.87 1.28
CA ASP A 4 42.57 36.76 0.38
C ASP A 4 42.69 35.56 -0.57
N GLU A 5 43.89 35.29 -1.12
CA GLU A 5 44.13 34.12 -1.97
C GLU A 5 44.02 32.79 -1.21
N LEU A 6 44.39 32.79 0.08
CA LEU A 6 44.22 31.62 0.96
C LEU A 6 42.74 31.35 1.24
N LEU A 7 41.98 32.41 1.53
CA LEU A 7 40.54 32.32 1.78
C LEU A 7 39.78 31.84 0.54
N ASP A 8 40.10 32.38 -0.64
CA ASP A 8 39.47 31.97 -1.90
C ASP A 8 39.78 30.49 -2.24
N ALA A 9 41.01 30.05 -1.98
CA ALA A 9 41.39 28.65 -2.16
C ALA A 9 40.65 27.71 -1.17
N GLU A 10 40.44 28.15 0.07
CA GLU A 10 39.67 27.42 1.07
C GLU A 10 38.19 27.34 0.69
N ILE A 11 37.59 28.45 0.27
CA ILE A 11 36.20 28.50 -0.23
C ILE A 11 36.03 27.56 -1.43
N ALA A 12 36.94 27.61 -2.41
CA ALA A 12 36.91 26.75 -3.59
C ALA A 12 37.05 25.26 -3.24
N ALA A 13 37.95 24.91 -2.29
CA ALA A 13 38.13 23.54 -1.83
C ALA A 13 36.88 23.02 -1.09
N VAL A 14 36.27 23.85 -0.22
CA VAL A 14 35.03 23.48 0.47
C VAL A 14 33.89 23.32 -0.54
N LEU A 15 33.70 24.26 -1.47
CA LEU A 15 32.70 24.15 -2.55
C LEU A 15 32.91 22.90 -3.43
N GLY A 16 34.16 22.56 -3.73
CA GLY A 16 34.56 21.36 -4.46
C GLY A 16 34.45 20.05 -3.65
N GLY A 17 34.15 20.12 -2.35
CA GLY A 17 34.03 18.96 -1.47
C GLY A 17 35.37 18.36 -1.00
N THR A 18 36.48 19.08 -1.18
CA THR A 18 37.83 18.71 -0.72
C THR A 18 38.31 19.55 0.47
N GLY A 19 37.41 20.31 1.10
CA GLY A 19 37.69 21.12 2.27
C GLY A 19 38.24 20.31 3.44
N ARG A 20 39.12 20.93 4.22
CA ARG A 20 39.75 20.29 5.40
C ARG A 20 38.71 20.07 6.52
N PRO A 21 38.85 18.99 7.32
CA PRO A 21 37.98 18.74 8.47
C PRO A 21 38.05 19.84 9.55
N ASP A 22 39.16 20.57 9.57
CA ASP A 22 39.49 21.59 10.59
C ASP A 22 39.21 23.02 10.09
N GLY A 23 38.59 23.17 8.92
CA GLY A 23 38.26 24.48 8.34
C GLY A 23 37.15 25.20 9.11
N ASP A 24 36.98 26.50 8.88
CA ASP A 24 35.97 27.30 9.58
C ASP A 24 34.56 26.68 9.38
N PRO A 25 33.86 26.31 10.47
CA PRO A 25 32.52 25.73 10.38
C PRO A 25 31.50 26.67 9.73
N THR A 26 31.69 27.99 9.83
CA THR A 26 30.83 29.00 9.20
C THR A 26 31.00 29.00 7.69
N LEU A 27 32.25 28.99 7.20
CA LEU A 27 32.55 28.85 5.77
C LEU A 27 32.07 27.50 5.23
N THR A 28 32.23 26.44 6.01
CA THR A 28 31.72 25.11 5.66
C THR A 28 30.20 25.12 5.49
N TRP A 29 29.47 25.78 6.39
CA TRP A 29 28.02 25.94 6.32
C TRP A 29 27.58 26.81 5.13
N LEU A 30 28.23 27.96 4.91
CA LEU A 30 27.93 28.86 3.78
C LEU A 30 28.23 28.20 2.42
N ALA A 31 29.34 27.48 2.31
CA ALA A 31 29.66 26.74 1.09
C ALA A 31 28.77 25.51 0.89
N ALA A 32 28.26 24.89 1.95
CA ALA A 32 27.25 23.84 1.84
C ALA A 32 25.89 24.40 1.38
N SER A 33 25.50 25.59 1.82
CA SER A 33 24.25 26.24 1.39
C SER A 33 24.31 26.84 -0.02
N ALA A 34 25.49 27.27 -0.46
CA ALA A 34 25.72 27.77 -1.82
C ALA A 34 25.91 26.67 -2.89
N ARG A 35 26.13 25.41 -2.48
CA ARG A 35 26.33 24.30 -3.40
C ARG A 35 25.04 23.94 -4.15
N THR A 36 25.08 24.03 -5.47
CA THR A 36 23.98 23.63 -6.36
C THR A 36 23.97 22.14 -6.67
N THR A 37 25.13 21.46 -6.56
CA THR A 37 25.28 20.03 -6.84
C THR A 37 25.80 19.30 -5.61
N PRO A 38 25.03 18.38 -5.00
CA PRO A 38 25.46 17.67 -3.81
C PRO A 38 26.60 16.68 -4.12
N PRO A 39 27.51 16.40 -3.16
CA PRO A 39 28.57 15.41 -3.34
C PRO A 39 28.01 14.01 -3.68
N PRO A 40 28.68 13.22 -4.55
CA PRO A 40 28.23 11.89 -4.95
C PRO A 40 27.97 10.95 -3.76
N ASP A 41 28.82 11.02 -2.72
CA ASP A 41 28.67 10.20 -1.51
C ASP A 41 27.42 10.56 -0.71
N LEU A 42 27.05 11.84 -0.66
CA LEU A 42 25.81 12.28 -0.02
C LEU A 42 24.60 11.76 -0.79
N VAL A 43 24.62 11.85 -2.12
CA VAL A 43 23.56 11.29 -2.98
C VAL A 43 23.45 9.78 -2.78
N ALA A 44 24.58 9.06 -2.72
CA ALA A 44 24.60 7.62 -2.48
C ALA A 44 24.02 7.26 -1.10
N ARG A 45 24.37 8.01 -0.05
CA ARG A 45 23.83 7.83 1.32
C ARG A 45 22.33 8.10 1.38
N ILE A 46 21.86 9.19 0.78
CA ILE A 46 20.42 9.50 0.69
C ILE A 46 19.70 8.39 -0.08
N GLY A 47 20.24 7.98 -1.23
CA GLY A 47 19.68 6.88 -2.03
C GLY A 47 19.62 5.56 -1.25
N ALA A 48 20.64 5.24 -0.46
CA ALA A 48 20.62 4.08 0.43
C ALA A 48 19.56 4.22 1.53
N GLY A 49 19.39 5.42 2.11
CA GLY A 49 18.34 5.72 3.07
C GLY A 49 16.94 5.55 2.50
N VAL A 50 16.68 6.11 1.31
CA VAL A 50 15.41 5.97 0.58
C VAL A 50 15.13 4.50 0.25
N ARG A 51 16.13 3.75 -0.24
CA ARG A 51 15.98 2.31 -0.51
C ARG A 51 15.66 1.51 0.75
N ARG A 52 16.35 1.77 1.87
CA ARG A 52 16.07 1.13 3.17
C ARG A 52 14.66 1.48 3.66
N ARG A 53 14.22 2.73 3.49
CA ARG A 53 12.86 3.15 3.87
C ARG A 53 11.80 2.47 3.02
N ALA A 54 12.02 2.41 1.70
CA ALA A 54 11.14 1.72 0.78
C ALA A 54 11.05 0.22 1.10
N GLN A 55 12.17 -0.43 1.41
CA GLN A 55 12.19 -1.84 1.84
C GLN A 55 11.42 -2.07 3.14
N ARG A 56 11.48 -1.12 4.10
CA ARG A 56 10.72 -1.20 5.36
C ARG A 56 9.20 -1.00 5.18
N ASP A 57 8.79 -0.27 4.15
CA ASP A 57 7.37 -0.08 3.80
C ASP A 57 6.82 -1.20 2.89
N ARG A 58 7.63 -2.23 2.58
CA ARG A 58 7.13 -3.40 1.86
C ARG A 58 6.34 -4.30 2.82
N PRO A 59 5.11 -4.69 2.44
CA PRO A 59 4.35 -5.68 3.20
C PRO A 59 5.01 -7.06 3.14
N GLY A 60 4.81 -7.89 4.17
CA GLY A 60 5.19 -9.29 4.12
C GLY A 60 4.44 -10.07 3.04
N ARG A 61 5.09 -11.08 2.44
CA ARG A 61 4.53 -11.87 1.31
C ARG A 61 3.11 -12.38 1.57
N LEU A 62 2.85 -12.90 2.76
CA LEU A 62 1.53 -13.42 3.13
C LEU A 62 0.46 -12.32 3.09
N LEU A 63 0.75 -11.14 3.66
CA LEU A 63 -0.17 -10.00 3.63
C LEU A 63 -0.44 -9.58 2.18
N SER A 64 0.59 -9.52 1.33
CA SER A 64 0.42 -9.18 -0.09
C SER A 64 -0.44 -10.19 -0.84
N VAL A 65 -0.18 -11.49 -0.66
CA VAL A 65 -0.93 -12.55 -1.35
C VAL A 65 -2.40 -12.53 -0.94
N VAL A 66 -2.68 -12.45 0.37
CA VAL A 66 -4.06 -12.43 0.86
C VAL A 66 -4.79 -11.15 0.43
N ALA A 67 -4.12 -10.00 0.50
CA ALA A 67 -4.70 -8.73 0.08
C ALA A 67 -5.02 -8.71 -1.42
N LEU A 68 -4.12 -9.25 -2.26
CA LEU A 68 -4.34 -9.36 -3.70
C LEU A 68 -5.46 -10.36 -4.03
N ALA A 69 -5.51 -11.49 -3.33
CA ALA A 69 -6.57 -12.47 -3.49
C ALA A 69 -7.93 -11.87 -3.13
N LEU A 70 -8.05 -11.17 -1.99
CA LEU A 70 -9.29 -10.52 -1.60
C LEU A 70 -9.70 -9.43 -2.60
N ALA A 71 -8.75 -8.63 -3.09
CA ALA A 71 -9.01 -7.65 -4.13
C ALA A 71 -9.56 -8.29 -5.41
N ALA A 72 -8.98 -9.40 -5.85
CA ALA A 72 -9.44 -10.12 -7.04
C ALA A 72 -10.86 -10.68 -6.86
N VAL A 73 -11.18 -11.20 -5.69
CA VAL A 73 -12.52 -11.74 -5.39
C VAL A 73 -13.57 -10.62 -5.37
N PHE A 74 -13.30 -9.49 -4.68
CA PHE A 74 -14.19 -8.32 -4.73
C PHE A 74 -14.37 -7.76 -6.14
N VAL A 75 -13.31 -7.74 -6.94
CA VAL A 75 -13.39 -7.35 -8.35
C VAL A 75 -14.32 -8.28 -9.12
N SER A 76 -14.19 -9.59 -8.88
CA SER A 76 -15.00 -10.60 -9.54
C SER A 76 -16.48 -10.46 -9.17
N GLN A 77 -16.79 -10.27 -7.88
CA GLN A 77 -18.15 -10.03 -7.40
C GLN A 77 -18.75 -8.74 -7.97
N ALA A 78 -18.00 -7.65 -7.99
CA ALA A 78 -18.47 -6.38 -8.57
C ALA A 78 -18.74 -6.49 -10.08
N ILE A 79 -17.89 -7.18 -10.83
CA ILE A 79 -18.14 -7.45 -12.26
C ILE A 79 -19.39 -8.33 -12.40
N GLY A 80 -19.54 -9.35 -11.56
CA GLY A 80 -20.73 -10.21 -11.51
C GLY A 80 -22.01 -9.42 -11.29
N ASN A 81 -22.02 -8.49 -10.33
CA ASN A 81 -23.15 -7.62 -10.05
C ASN A 81 -23.52 -6.74 -11.27
N VAL A 82 -22.52 -6.23 -12.01
CA VAL A 82 -22.76 -5.37 -13.18
C VAL A 82 -23.24 -6.16 -14.39
N VAL A 83 -22.64 -7.31 -14.66
CA VAL A 83 -22.84 -8.06 -15.92
C VAL A 83 -23.98 -9.07 -15.79
N ALA A 84 -24.16 -9.66 -14.61
CA ALA A 84 -25.06 -10.79 -14.38
C ALA A 84 -26.15 -10.49 -13.34
N GLY A 85 -26.37 -9.21 -12.96
CA GLY A 85 -27.39 -8.83 -11.95
C GLY A 85 -28.77 -9.38 -12.26
N ASP A 86 -29.24 -9.26 -13.50
CA ASP A 86 -30.53 -9.78 -13.96
C ASP A 86 -30.65 -11.30 -13.78
N TRP A 87 -29.59 -12.03 -14.18
CA TRP A 87 -29.52 -13.48 -14.04
C TRP A 87 -29.44 -13.92 -12.57
N ILE A 88 -28.69 -13.18 -11.73
CA ILE A 88 -28.62 -13.44 -10.28
C ILE A 88 -30.00 -13.29 -9.66
N ALA A 89 -30.68 -12.15 -9.93
CA ALA A 89 -32.01 -11.85 -9.42
C ALA A 89 -33.04 -12.94 -9.80
N GLU A 90 -33.00 -13.42 -11.05
CA GLU A 90 -33.84 -14.52 -11.51
C GLU A 90 -33.57 -15.83 -10.75
N ASN A 91 -32.31 -16.18 -10.48
CA ASN A 91 -31.95 -17.41 -9.78
C ASN A 91 -32.28 -17.40 -8.28
N ILE A 92 -32.30 -16.22 -7.65
CA ILE A 92 -32.66 -16.08 -6.22
C ILE A 92 -34.15 -15.76 -6.01
N GLY A 93 -34.90 -15.54 -7.10
CA GLY A 93 -36.34 -15.25 -7.06
C GLY A 93 -36.66 -13.84 -6.56
N GLU A 94 -35.73 -12.89 -6.69
CA GLU A 94 -35.90 -11.51 -6.23
C GLU A 94 -36.10 -10.52 -7.39
N PRO A 95 -36.79 -9.39 -7.17
CA PRO A 95 -36.88 -8.34 -8.17
C PRO A 95 -35.50 -7.75 -8.49
N ASN A 96 -35.16 -7.65 -9.77
CA ASN A 96 -33.90 -7.04 -10.19
C ASN A 96 -33.85 -5.54 -9.83
N GLY A 97 -32.89 -5.16 -8.99
CA GLY A 97 -32.59 -3.79 -8.61
C GLY A 97 -31.27 -3.31 -9.22
N PRO A 98 -31.22 -2.92 -10.51
CA PRO A 98 -29.97 -2.65 -11.22
C PRO A 98 -29.14 -1.52 -10.59
N HIS A 99 -29.80 -0.53 -9.96
CA HIS A 99 -29.11 0.54 -9.25
C HIS A 99 -28.37 0.02 -8.01
N ALA A 100 -29.00 -0.86 -7.22
CA ALA A 100 -28.39 -1.44 -6.03
C ALA A 100 -27.20 -2.35 -6.39
N TYR A 101 -27.31 -3.14 -7.45
CA TYR A 101 -26.20 -3.94 -7.96
C TYR A 101 -25.02 -3.07 -8.41
N PHE A 102 -25.29 -1.97 -9.12
CA PHE A 102 -24.27 -1.04 -9.57
C PHE A 102 -23.57 -0.30 -8.42
N GLU A 103 -24.33 0.25 -7.48
CA GLU A 103 -23.77 0.92 -6.30
C GLU A 103 -22.95 -0.06 -5.43
N GLY A 104 -23.46 -1.28 -5.23
CA GLY A 104 -22.73 -2.35 -4.56
C GLY A 104 -21.43 -2.72 -5.29
N ALA A 105 -21.44 -2.76 -6.62
CA ALA A 105 -20.25 -3.01 -7.41
C ALA A 105 -19.19 -1.90 -7.25
N LEU A 106 -19.61 -0.63 -7.21
CA LEU A 106 -18.70 0.50 -6.95
C LEU A 106 -18.09 0.42 -5.55
N ALA A 107 -18.89 0.09 -4.53
CA ALA A 107 -18.42 -0.09 -3.16
C ALA A 107 -17.38 -1.23 -3.05
N LEU A 108 -17.65 -2.36 -3.71
CA LEU A 108 -16.72 -3.49 -3.79
C LEU A 108 -15.42 -3.13 -4.53
N MET A 109 -15.49 -2.36 -5.62
CA MET A 109 -14.31 -1.85 -6.33
C MET A 109 -13.45 -0.95 -5.43
N ALA A 110 -14.08 -0.07 -4.65
CA ALA A 110 -13.36 0.77 -3.69
C ALA A 110 -12.69 -0.08 -2.60
N ALA A 111 -13.37 -1.08 -2.06
CA ALA A 111 -12.80 -2.01 -1.09
C ALA A 111 -11.65 -2.84 -1.70
N ALA A 112 -11.76 -3.25 -2.97
CA ALA A 112 -10.71 -3.95 -3.70
C ALA A 112 -9.47 -3.08 -3.90
N ALA A 113 -9.64 -1.80 -4.24
CA ALA A 113 -8.54 -0.85 -4.36
C ALA A 113 -7.81 -0.66 -3.02
N CYS A 114 -8.57 -0.54 -1.92
CA CYS A 114 -8.00 -0.51 -0.57
C CYS A 114 -7.22 -1.80 -0.28
N ALA A 115 -7.78 -2.99 -0.57
CA ALA A 115 -7.08 -4.26 -0.38
C ALA A 115 -5.78 -4.33 -1.20
N ALA A 116 -5.83 -4.03 -2.50
CA ALA A 116 -4.66 -4.02 -3.38
C ALA A 116 -3.56 -3.05 -2.91
N ALA A 117 -3.94 -1.90 -2.33
CA ALA A 117 -2.97 -0.95 -1.79
C ALA A 117 -2.09 -1.55 -0.68
N ALA A 118 -2.64 -2.42 0.18
CA ALA A 118 -1.87 -3.15 1.19
C ALA A 118 -0.93 -4.21 0.62
N ALA A 119 -1.19 -4.70 -0.60
CA ALA A 119 -0.27 -5.61 -1.26
C ALA A 119 1.00 -4.90 -1.76
N VAL A 120 0.90 -3.58 -2.02
CA VAL A 120 1.99 -2.74 -2.53
C VAL A 120 2.72 -2.00 -1.41
N ARG A 121 1.97 -1.39 -0.49
CA ARG A 121 2.51 -0.54 0.59
C ARG A 121 1.96 -0.95 1.95
N ARG A 122 2.86 -1.26 2.86
CA ARG A 122 2.53 -1.69 4.22
C ARG A 122 1.78 -0.63 5.01
N SER A 123 2.09 0.65 4.78
CA SER A 123 1.37 1.79 5.35
C SER A 123 -0.15 1.76 5.09
N TRP A 124 -0.61 1.11 4.02
CA TRP A 124 -2.03 0.96 3.69
C TRP A 124 -2.72 -0.21 4.40
N ALA A 125 -1.97 -1.14 5.01
CA ALA A 125 -2.53 -2.33 5.64
C ALA A 125 -3.66 -2.07 6.65
N PRO A 126 -3.60 -1.05 7.54
CA PRO A 126 -4.71 -0.76 8.43
C PRO A 126 -5.98 -0.31 7.68
N VAL A 127 -5.84 0.52 6.65
CA VAL A 127 -6.96 1.00 5.83
C VAL A 127 -7.62 -0.19 5.13
N SER A 128 -6.82 -1.07 4.55
CA SER A 128 -7.30 -2.29 3.88
C SER A 128 -8.03 -3.21 4.85
N VAL A 129 -7.50 -3.45 6.05
CA VAL A 129 -8.17 -4.29 7.05
C VAL A 129 -9.48 -3.66 7.50
N LEU A 130 -9.52 -2.36 7.79
CA LEU A 130 -10.72 -1.68 8.29
C LEU A 130 -11.82 -1.56 7.23
N SER A 131 -11.45 -1.40 5.95
CA SER A 131 -12.42 -1.28 4.86
C SER A 131 -12.87 -2.64 4.32
N ALA A 132 -11.95 -3.58 4.13
CA ALA A 132 -12.23 -4.84 3.44
C ALA A 132 -12.67 -5.96 4.39
N SER A 133 -12.04 -6.12 5.56
CA SER A 133 -12.31 -7.29 6.42
C SER A 133 -13.75 -7.32 6.96
N PRO A 134 -14.35 -6.23 7.48
CA PRO A 134 -15.74 -6.26 7.94
C PRO A 134 -16.73 -6.60 6.83
N LEU A 135 -16.55 -5.97 5.66
CA LEU A 135 -17.37 -6.23 4.47
C LEU A 135 -17.26 -7.70 4.04
N ALA A 136 -16.04 -8.20 3.89
CA ALA A 136 -15.75 -9.57 3.48
C ALA A 136 -16.35 -10.60 4.46
N VAL A 137 -16.20 -10.38 5.78
CA VAL A 137 -16.78 -11.25 6.80
C VAL A 137 -18.31 -11.23 6.75
N SER A 138 -18.92 -10.06 6.54
CA SER A 138 -20.37 -9.94 6.40
C SER A 138 -20.88 -10.73 5.19
N LEU A 139 -20.20 -10.62 4.05
CA LEU A 139 -20.51 -11.41 2.85
C LEU A 139 -20.35 -12.90 3.15
N GLY A 140 -19.25 -13.33 3.77
CA GLY A 140 -19.04 -14.73 4.15
C GLY A 140 -20.11 -15.31 5.07
N LEU A 141 -20.59 -14.54 6.05
CA LEU A 141 -21.71 -14.97 6.90
C LEU A 141 -23.01 -15.13 6.11
N HIS A 142 -23.24 -14.26 5.13
CA HIS A 142 -24.38 -14.37 4.23
C HIS A 142 -24.29 -15.63 3.36
N GLY A 143 -23.14 -15.86 2.71
CA GLY A 143 -22.93 -17.01 1.84
C GLY A 143 -23.14 -18.38 2.50
N VAL A 144 -22.84 -18.51 3.80
CA VAL A 144 -23.12 -19.76 4.54
C VAL A 144 -24.62 -20.10 4.53
N GLY A 145 -25.49 -19.10 4.55
CA GLY A 145 -26.95 -19.27 4.47
C GLY A 145 -27.47 -19.60 3.07
N GLU A 146 -26.68 -19.33 2.03
CA GLU A 146 -27.14 -19.37 0.62
C GLU A 146 -26.83 -20.68 -0.10
N PHE A 147 -26.10 -21.63 0.49
CA PHE A 147 -25.70 -22.85 -0.21
C PHE A 147 -26.88 -23.67 -0.78
N GLY A 148 -28.05 -23.58 -0.15
CA GLY A 148 -29.28 -24.24 -0.62
C GLY A 148 -30.08 -23.45 -1.67
N VAL A 149 -29.72 -22.20 -1.94
CA VAL A 149 -30.43 -21.27 -2.83
C VAL A 149 -29.60 -20.95 -4.06
N PHE A 150 -28.35 -20.55 -3.86
CA PHE A 150 -27.45 -20.13 -4.93
C PHE A 150 -26.00 -20.51 -4.61
N ALA A 151 -25.63 -21.75 -4.92
CA ALA A 151 -24.33 -22.33 -4.54
C ALA A 151 -23.11 -21.54 -5.07
N ALA A 152 -23.21 -20.92 -6.25
CA ALA A 152 -22.11 -20.13 -6.82
C ALA A 152 -21.84 -18.86 -6.00
N GLY A 153 -22.89 -18.13 -5.61
CA GLY A 153 -22.79 -16.97 -4.72
C GLY A 153 -22.31 -17.36 -3.33
N ALA A 154 -22.87 -18.44 -2.77
CA ALA A 154 -22.46 -18.98 -1.47
C ALA A 154 -20.96 -19.27 -1.39
N VAL A 155 -20.38 -19.92 -2.42
CA VAL A 155 -18.95 -20.21 -2.50
C VAL A 155 -18.12 -18.93 -2.59
N LEU A 156 -18.55 -17.97 -3.42
CA LEU A 156 -17.86 -16.70 -3.61
C LEU A 156 -17.82 -15.90 -2.30
N HIS A 157 -18.98 -15.70 -1.67
CA HIS A 157 -19.11 -15.00 -0.39
C HIS A 157 -18.33 -15.68 0.73
N THR A 158 -18.43 -17.01 0.85
CA THR A 158 -17.65 -17.75 1.87
C THR A 158 -16.15 -17.55 1.67
N THR A 159 -15.68 -17.52 0.42
CA THR A 159 -14.29 -17.24 0.08
C THR A 159 -13.88 -15.83 0.49
N GLU A 160 -14.73 -14.82 0.26
CA GLU A 160 -14.52 -13.45 0.75
C GLU A 160 -14.34 -13.45 2.27
N GLY A 161 -15.25 -14.09 3.01
CA GLY A 161 -15.18 -14.16 4.47
C GLY A 161 -13.88 -14.75 4.99
N VAL A 162 -13.44 -15.87 4.43
CA VAL A 162 -12.17 -16.51 4.78
C VAL A 162 -10.99 -15.58 4.51
N LEU A 163 -10.95 -14.95 3.33
CA LEU A 163 -9.89 -14.00 2.96
C LEU A 163 -9.90 -12.74 3.84
N GLY A 164 -11.08 -12.26 4.25
CA GLY A 164 -11.23 -11.13 5.18
C GLY A 164 -10.62 -11.41 6.54
N ILE A 165 -10.84 -12.61 7.09
CA ILE A 165 -10.22 -13.08 8.35
C ILE A 165 -8.72 -13.24 8.17
N LEU A 166 -8.28 -13.89 7.08
CA LEU A 166 -6.87 -14.08 6.79
C LEU A 166 -6.14 -12.75 6.61
N LEU A 167 -6.78 -11.72 6.05
CA LEU A 167 -6.19 -10.40 5.87
C LEU A 167 -5.89 -9.76 7.23
N ALA A 168 -6.87 -9.76 8.13
CA ALA A 168 -6.71 -9.25 9.48
C ALA A 168 -5.62 -10.01 10.26
N TRP A 169 -5.60 -11.34 10.14
CA TRP A 169 -4.58 -12.18 10.77
C TRP A 169 -3.17 -11.93 10.19
N ALA A 170 -3.05 -11.86 8.86
CA ALA A 170 -1.78 -11.61 8.18
C ALA A 170 -1.21 -10.23 8.55
N TRP A 171 -2.06 -9.21 8.62
CA TRP A 171 -1.68 -7.87 9.09
C TRP A 171 -1.19 -7.87 10.53
N TRP A 172 -1.91 -8.55 11.44
CA TRP A 172 -1.50 -8.68 12.83
C TRP A 172 -0.14 -9.37 12.98
N ARG A 173 0.09 -10.45 12.24
CA ARG A 173 1.36 -11.20 12.22
C ARG A 173 2.50 -10.34 11.66
N ASP A 174 2.24 -9.62 10.58
CA ASP A 174 3.19 -8.72 9.95
C ASP A 174 3.61 -7.59 10.91
N ARG A 175 2.65 -6.99 11.64
CA ARG A 175 2.93 -5.99 12.70
C ARG A 175 3.83 -6.52 13.81
N ARG A 176 3.61 -7.76 14.26
CA ARG A 176 4.42 -8.37 15.34
C ARG A 176 5.88 -8.56 14.93
N ARG A 177 6.10 -9.05 13.70
CA ARG A 177 7.45 -9.31 13.15
C ARG A 177 8.31 -8.06 12.95
N SER A 178 7.73 -6.87 13.01
CA SER A 178 8.49 -5.62 12.90
C SER A 178 8.71 -4.90 14.22
N ARG A 179 8.22 -5.48 15.32
CA ARG A 179 8.51 -5.03 16.69
C ARG A 179 9.68 -5.81 17.32
N THR A 180 9.96 -7.00 16.79
CA THR A 180 11.13 -7.85 17.11
C THR A 180 12.25 -7.55 16.13
#